data_AF-A0AAV1KF18-F1
#
_entry.id   AF-A0AAV1KF18-F1
#
_cell.length_a   1.000
_cell.length_b   1.000
_cell.length_c   1.000
_cell.angle_alpha   90.00
_cell.angle_beta   90.00
_cell.angle_gamma   90.00
#
_symmetry.space_group_name_H-M   'P 1'
#
loop_
_entity.id
_entity.type
_entity.pdbx_description
1 polymer ?
#
loop_
_entity_poly.entity_id
_entity_poly.type
_entity_poly.pdbx_seq_one_letter_code
_entity_poly.pdbx_strand_id
1 'polypeptide(L)' 'MSRASSPARSGAAEELENDDIDIEQLITLMHRRPLLWDKFNPKYHDRILKARLWEEIYQDIYFSWEQCSVVEKKTKR' A
#
# COMPACT_ATOMS: atom_id res chain seq x y z
N MET A 1 -46.13 23.36 0.32
CA MET A 1 -44.88 23.32 1.11
C MET A 1 -44.69 21.89 1.57
N SER A 2 -43.82 21.14 0.90
CA SER A 2 -42.51 20.70 1.45
C SER A 2 -42.68 19.52 2.42
N ARG A 3 -42.11 18.33 2.25
CA ARG A 3 -41.05 17.82 1.38
C ARG A 3 -41.11 16.29 1.52
N ALA A 4 -40.91 15.54 0.44
CA ALA A 4 -40.83 14.09 0.50
C ALA A 4 -39.78 13.65 1.54
N SER A 5 -40.15 12.70 2.39
CA SER A 5 -39.21 12.02 3.29
C SER A 5 -38.26 11.20 2.42
N SER A 6 -37.03 11.68 2.26
CA SER A 6 -35.97 10.95 1.55
C SER A 6 -35.67 9.64 2.26
N PRO A 7 -35.70 8.48 1.56
CA PRO A 7 -35.03 7.29 2.03
C PRO A 7 -33.54 7.33 1.63
N ALA A 8 -32.73 6.65 2.43
CA ALA A 8 -31.38 6.19 2.14
C ALA A 8 -30.26 7.25 2.01
N ARG A 9 -29.40 7.27 3.02
CA ARG A 9 -27.99 6.96 2.77
C ARG A 9 -27.44 6.18 3.94
N SER A 10 -27.48 4.85 3.79
CA SER A 10 -26.67 3.92 4.57
C SER A 10 -25.22 4.35 4.37
N GLY A 11 -24.63 4.99 5.39
CA GLY A 11 -23.22 5.38 5.41
C GLY A 11 -22.37 4.20 5.88
N ALA A 12 -22.45 3.08 5.16
CA ALA A 12 -21.44 2.02 5.25
C ALA A 12 -20.22 2.49 4.44
N ALA A 13 -19.37 3.33 5.03
CA ALA A 13 -18.09 3.71 4.45
C ALA A 13 -17.21 4.35 5.52
N GLU A 14 -16.52 3.53 6.30
CA GLU A 14 -15.14 3.77 6.76
C GLU A 14 -14.70 2.57 7.63
N GLU A 15 -14.72 1.38 7.03
CA GLU A 15 -13.76 0.37 7.43
C GLU A 15 -12.59 0.55 6.46
N LEU A 16 -11.71 1.50 6.79
CA LEU A 16 -10.38 1.52 6.21
C LEU A 16 -9.73 0.24 6.74
N GLU A 17 -9.65 -0.79 5.90
CA GLU A 17 -8.77 -1.92 6.11
C GLU A 17 -7.40 -1.35 6.49
N ASN A 18 -7.01 -1.54 7.76
CA ASN A 18 -5.65 -1.27 8.18
C ASN A 18 -4.80 -2.35 7.53
N ASP A 19 -4.29 -2.02 6.35
CA ASP A 19 -3.14 -2.70 5.78
C ASP A 19 -1.96 -2.39 6.67
N ASP A 20 -1.87 -3.12 7.78
CA ASP A 20 -0.74 -3.05 8.68
C ASP A 20 0.48 -3.54 7.89
N ILE A 21 1.18 -2.58 7.29
CA ILE A 21 2.47 -2.80 6.65
C ILE A 21 3.39 -3.39 7.72
N ASP A 22 3.98 -4.56 7.44
CA ASP A 22 5.02 -5.11 8.29
C ASP A 22 6.25 -4.18 8.26
N ILE A 23 6.35 -3.35 9.31
CA ILE A 23 7.40 -2.35 9.46
C ILE A 23 8.78 -3.02 9.58
N GLU A 24 8.87 -4.19 10.21
CA GLU A 24 10.14 -4.90 10.36
C GLU A 24 10.63 -5.46 9.02
N GLN A 25 9.69 -5.98 8.22
CA GLN A 25 9.96 -6.40 6.85
C GLN A 25 10.43 -5.21 6.00
N LEU A 26 9.74 -4.07 6.08
CA LEU A 26 10.13 -2.85 5.35
C LEU A 26 11.55 -2.39 5.73
N ILE A 27 11.87 -2.31 7.02
CA ILE A 27 13.21 -1.94 7.50
C ILE A 27 14.26 -2.91 6.95
N THR A 28 13.99 -4.21 6.96
CA THR A 28 14.88 -5.24 6.42
C THR A 28 15.12 -5.05 4.92
N LEU A 29 14.07 -4.80 4.15
CA LEU A 29 14.14 -4.57 2.70
C LEU A 29 14.88 -3.28 2.36
N MET A 30 14.73 -2.23 3.16
CA MET A 30 15.48 -0.98 3.01
C MET A 30 16.97 -1.16 3.34
N HIS A 31 17.30 -1.86 4.44
CA HIS A 31 18.69 -2.08 4.85
C HIS A 31 19.50 -2.82 3.78
N ARG A 32 18.87 -3.76 3.05
CA ARG A 32 19.50 -4.49 1.93
C ARG A 32 19.83 -3.63 0.71
N ARG A 33 19.27 -2.42 0.61
CA ARG A 33 19.39 -1.52 -0.55
C ARG A 33 20.07 -0.22 -0.14
N PRO A 34 21.41 -0.19 0.01
CA PRO A 34 22.15 0.99 0.52
C PRO A 34 21.93 2.25 -0.33
N LEU A 35 21.59 2.13 -1.62
CA LEU A 35 21.19 3.27 -2.45
C LEU A 35 20.10 4.15 -1.83
N LEU A 36 19.23 3.58 -1.00
CA LEU A 36 18.09 4.28 -0.41
C LEU A 36 18.49 5.16 0.78
N TRP A 37 19.49 4.76 1.57
CA TRP A 37 19.80 5.39 2.86
C TRP A 37 21.27 5.80 3.03
N ASP A 38 22.21 5.13 2.35
CA ASP A 38 23.64 5.42 2.45
C ASP A 38 24.04 6.58 1.54
N LYS A 39 24.33 7.73 2.15
CA LYS A 39 24.76 8.96 1.45
C LYS A 39 26.13 8.84 0.81
N PHE A 40 26.96 7.89 1.24
CA PHE A 40 28.28 7.64 0.66
C PHE A 40 28.23 6.70 -0.54
N ASN A 41 27.07 6.08 -0.78
CA ASN A 41 26.87 5.29 -1.99
C ASN A 41 26.99 6.20 -3.23
N PRO A 42 27.85 5.86 -4.22
CA PRO A 42 28.05 6.68 -5.42
C PRO A 42 26.76 6.99 -6.19
N LYS A 43 25.74 6.14 -6.05
CA LYS A 43 24.46 6.27 -6.74
C LYS A 43 23.34 6.81 -5.83
N TYR A 44 23.65 7.28 -4.62
CA TYR A 44 22.65 7.85 -3.71
C TYR A 44 21.89 9.04 -4.30
N HIS A 45 22.52 9.84 -5.17
CA HIS A 45 21.86 10.97 -5.82
C HIS A 45 21.03 10.58 -7.05
N ASP A 46 21.06 9.31 -7.47
CA ASP A 46 20.28 8.82 -8.61
C ASP A 46 18.82 8.61 -8.21
N ARG A 47 17.98 9.58 -8.57
CA ARG A 47 16.54 9.56 -8.28
C ARG A 47 15.79 8.48 -9.05
N ILE A 48 16.25 8.13 -10.25
CA ILE A 48 15.61 7.12 -11.10
C ILE A 48 15.82 5.74 -10.49
N LEU A 49 17.04 5.44 -10.07
CA LEU A 49 17.33 4.18 -9.39
C LEU A 49 16.60 4.08 -8.04
N LYS A 50 16.52 5.16 -7.27
CA LYS A 50 15.74 5.18 -6.03
C LYS A 50 14.27 4.88 -6.26
N ALA A 51 13.65 5.47 -7.27
CA ALA A 51 12.25 5.21 -7.59
C ALA A 51 12.01 3.73 -7.92
N ARG A 52 12.87 3.11 -8.73
CA ARG A 52 12.79 1.68 -9.06
C ARG A 52 12.95 0.79 -7.83
N LEU A 53 13.90 1.09 -6.95
CA LEU A 53 14.10 0.31 -5.73
C LEU A 53 12.90 0.40 -4.77
N TRP A 54 12.22 1.55 -4.71
CA TRP A 54 10.99 1.69 -3.94
C TRP A 54 9.82 0.90 -4.55
N GLU A 55 9.72 0.87 -5.88
CA GLU A 55 8.74 0.04 -6.59
C GLU A 55 8.96 -1.46 -6.32
N GLU A 56 10.20 -1.92 -6.32
CA GLU A 56 10.55 -3.29 -5.93
C GLU A 56 10.18 -3.59 -4.47
N ILE A 57 10.51 -2.69 -3.52
CA ILE A 57 10.13 -2.87 -2.11
C ILE A 57 8.60 -2.94 -1.96
N TYR A 58 7.88 -2.09 -2.68
CA TYR A 58 6.43 -2.10 -2.69
C TYR A 58 5.89 -3.43 -3.21
N GLN A 59 6.45 -3.95 -4.31
CA GLN A 59 6.11 -5.29 -4.80
C GLN A 59 6.44 -6.36 -3.75
N ASP A 60 7.62 -6.35 -3.12
CA ASP A 60 8.00 -7.34 -2.11
C ASP A 60 7.03 -7.37 -0.90
N ILE A 61 6.46 -6.23 -0.52
CA ILE A 61 5.52 -6.09 0.61
C ILE A 61 4.09 -6.43 0.18
N TYR A 62 3.64 -5.91 -0.97
CA TYR A 62 2.26 -6.01 -1.44
C TYR A 62 1.99 -7.18 -2.38
N PHE A 63 2.98 -7.97 -2.81
CA PHE A 63 2.75 -9.19 -3.60
C PHE A 63 2.03 -10.30 -2.80
N SER A 64 1.93 -10.15 -1.47
CA SER A 64 0.99 -10.92 -0.64
C SER A 64 -0.49 -10.56 -0.88
N TRP A 65 -0.80 -9.45 -1.56
CA TRP A 65 -2.17 -8.99 -1.82
C TRP A 65 -2.89 -9.83 -2.88
N GLU A 66 -2.17 -10.35 -3.87
CA GLU A 66 -2.76 -11.27 -4.86
C GLU A 66 -3.09 -12.65 -4.27
N GLN A 67 -2.56 -12.96 -3.07
CA GLN A 67 -2.88 -14.18 -2.33
C GLN A 67 -4.01 -13.99 -1.30
N CYS A 68 -4.52 -12.78 -1.07
CA CYS A 68 -5.79 -12.59 -0.36
C CYS A 68 -6.91 -13.21 -1.21
N SER A 69 -7.52 -14.26 -0.64
CA SER A 69 -8.32 -15.23 -1.37
C SER A 69 -9.45 -14.60 -2.20
N VAL A 70 -9.79 -15.26 -3.32
CA VAL A 70 -10.94 -14.94 -4.18
C VAL A 70 -12.29 -14.85 -3.42
N VAL A 71 -12.34 -15.29 -2.16
CA VAL A 71 -13.54 -15.26 -1.30
C VAL A 71 -14.02 -13.83 -1.02
N GLU A 72 -13.16 -12.83 -1.03
CA GLU A 72 -13.58 -11.41 -0.86
C GLU A 72 -14.03 -10.75 -2.16
N LYS A 73 -13.76 -11.35 -3.33
CA LYS A 73 -14.14 -10.79 -4.64
C LYS A 73 -15.63 -10.98 -5.00
N LYS A 74 -16.46 -11.54 -4.10
CA LYS A 74 -17.86 -11.90 -4.38
C LYS A 74 -18.93 -11.16 -3.54
N THR A 75 -18.59 -10.08 -2.85
CA THR A 75 -19.58 -9.30 -2.07
C THR A 75 -19.79 -7.87 -2.57
N LYS A 76 -19.51 -7.58 -3.85
CA LYS A 76 -19.95 -6.34 -4.51
C LYS A 76 -20.26 -6.59 -5.99
N ARG A 77 -21.26 -7.41 -6.29
CA ARG A 77 -21.97 -7.36 -7.59
C ARG A 77 -23.38 -6.87 -7.38
#